data_AF-A0A1F9SDP3-F1
#
_entry.id   AF-A0A1F9SDP3-F1
#
_cell.length_a   1.000
_cell.length_b   1.000
_cell.length_c   1.000
_cell.angle_alpha   90.00
_cell.angle_beta   90.00
_cell.angle_gamma   90.00
#
_symmetry.space_group_name_H-M   'P 1'
#
loop_
_entity.id
_entity.type
_entity.pdbx_description
1 polymer ?
#
loop_
_entity_poly.entity_id
_entity_poly.type
_entity_poly.pdbx_seq_one_letter_code
_entity_poly.pdbx_strand_id
1 'polypeptide(L)'
;MNSAPLKKVLLSVFPVLGVAALALWYRNAGCPFASDSAYAALVLGRLAGIIAALGVMGQLLVMSRASWLEPLTGGALPVKWHHRAGLVIPLALLVHPPLIVWFNSVQSGTPFMEQYLNMLNWDDIPAAAGGEGLIIAAVLLSLPLLRSRLPYGLWQKTHLAVYAGLALSIGHQLEFGGDLSGGNPGFALVWYALLAFTAVNAAWFRLVQPRLGAKA
;
A
#
# COMPACT_ATOMS: atom_id res chain seq x y z
N MET A 1 32.18 15.28 -1.00
CA MET A 1 31.91 14.18 -1.97
C MET A 1 30.60 14.45 -2.68
N ASN A 2 30.53 14.30 -4.00
CA ASN A 2 29.31 14.52 -4.79
C ASN A 2 28.26 13.47 -4.41
N SER A 3 27.15 13.88 -3.78
CA SER A 3 26.08 12.96 -3.33
C SER A 3 25.09 12.61 -4.44
N ALA A 4 25.21 13.22 -5.63
CA ALA A 4 24.34 12.98 -6.78
C ALA A 4 24.21 11.49 -7.20
N PRO A 5 25.28 10.68 -7.33
CA PRO A 5 25.14 9.27 -7.69
C PRO A 5 24.35 8.46 -6.64
N LEU A 6 24.60 8.69 -5.34
CA LEU A 6 23.87 8.01 -4.27
C LEU A 6 22.37 8.35 -4.28
N LYS A 7 22.02 9.63 -4.50
CA LYS A 7 20.61 10.05 -4.61
C LYS A 7 19.90 9.36 -5.77
N LYS A 8 20.57 9.23 -6.94
CA LYS A 8 20.02 8.51 -8.09
C LYS A 8 19.77 7.03 -7.80
N VAL A 9 20.68 6.37 -7.08
CA VAL A 9 20.50 4.98 -6.66
C VAL A 9 19.30 4.85 -5.73
N LEU A 10 19.19 5.68 -4.68
CA LEU A 10 18.07 5.62 -3.74
C LEU A 10 16.72 5.90 -4.41
N LEU A 11 16.70 6.82 -5.38
CA LEU A 11 15.52 7.11 -6.20
C LEU A 11 15.05 5.90 -7.02
N SER A 12 15.96 5.03 -7.46
CA SER A 12 15.60 3.88 -8.28
C SER A 12 15.23 2.64 -7.47
N VAL A 13 15.62 2.53 -6.19
CA VAL A 13 15.35 1.35 -5.35
C VAL A 13 13.86 0.97 -5.34
N PHE A 14 12.99 1.88 -4.91
CA PHE A 14 11.56 1.60 -4.79
C PHE A 14 10.89 1.22 -6.12
N PRO A 15 11.04 1.98 -7.23
CA PRO A 15 10.41 1.60 -8.49
C PRO A 15 10.98 0.30 -9.07
N VAL A 16 12.29 0.03 -8.93
CA VAL A 16 12.90 -1.24 -9.39
C VAL A 16 12.33 -2.42 -8.61
N LEU A 17 12.25 -2.31 -7.28
CA LEU A 17 11.66 -3.36 -6.45
C LEU A 17 10.16 -3.54 -6.72
N GLY A 18 9.41 -2.45 -6.96
CA GLY A 18 8.01 -2.51 -7.33
C GLY A 18 7.76 -3.24 -8.66
N VAL A 19 8.58 -2.95 -9.68
CA VAL A 19 8.55 -3.67 -10.97
C VAL A 19 8.94 -5.14 -10.78
N ALA A 20 9.96 -5.43 -9.97
CA ALA A 20 10.36 -6.80 -9.67
C ALA A 20 9.24 -7.59 -8.99
N ALA A 21 8.55 -6.99 -8.00
CA ALA A 21 7.41 -7.61 -7.34
C ALA A 21 6.29 -7.94 -8.33
N LEU A 22 5.92 -6.98 -9.19
CA LEU A 22 4.89 -7.20 -10.22
C LEU A 22 5.30 -8.26 -11.25
N ALA A 23 6.56 -8.30 -11.67
CA ALA A 23 7.06 -9.30 -12.61
C ALA A 23 7.07 -10.71 -11.99
N LEU A 24 7.48 -10.83 -10.72
CA LEU A 24 7.49 -12.09 -9.98
C LEU A 24 6.07 -12.59 -9.71
N TRP A 25 5.16 -11.69 -9.35
CA TRP A 25 3.73 -12.00 -9.24
C TRP A 25 3.18 -12.49 -10.57
N TYR A 26 3.43 -11.77 -11.68
CA TYR A 26 2.93 -12.14 -13.00
C TYR A 26 3.43 -13.52 -13.44
N ARG A 27 4.70 -13.82 -13.19
CA ARG A 27 5.29 -15.14 -13.46
C ARG A 27 4.62 -16.25 -12.66
N ASN A 28 4.21 -15.97 -11.42
CA ASN A 28 3.55 -16.94 -10.54
C ASN A 28 2.06 -17.11 -10.86
N ALA A 29 1.37 -16.01 -11.14
CA ALA A 29 -0.07 -15.97 -11.38
C ALA A 29 -0.48 -16.45 -12.79
N GLY A 30 0.43 -16.39 -13.77
CA GLY A 30 0.13 -16.74 -15.17
C GLY A 30 -0.88 -15.78 -15.81
N CYS A 31 -1.56 -16.22 -16.87
CA CYS A 31 -2.54 -15.39 -17.59
C CYS A 31 -3.89 -15.37 -16.85
N PRO A 32 -4.38 -14.22 -16.37
CA PRO A 32 -5.62 -14.14 -15.58
C PRO A 32 -6.87 -14.62 -16.31
N PHE A 33 -6.88 -14.51 -17.64
CA PHE A 33 -8.05 -14.77 -18.50
C PHE A 33 -7.95 -16.09 -19.27
N ALA A 34 -6.92 -16.91 -19.00
CA ALA A 34 -6.74 -18.21 -19.66
C ALA A 34 -7.52 -19.35 -18.98
N SER A 35 -8.20 -19.06 -17.87
CA SER A 35 -8.91 -20.01 -17.00
C SER A 35 -10.35 -19.56 -16.75
N ASP A 36 -10.97 -20.01 -15.65
CA ASP A 36 -12.32 -19.59 -15.25
C ASP A 36 -12.37 -18.20 -14.57
N SER A 37 -13.59 -17.70 -14.37
CA SER A 37 -13.87 -16.38 -13.80
C SER A 37 -13.51 -16.24 -12.32
N ALA A 38 -13.51 -17.33 -11.55
CA ALA A 38 -13.13 -17.31 -10.15
C ALA A 38 -11.61 -17.15 -10.03
N TYR A 39 -10.84 -17.87 -10.84
CA TYR A 39 -9.39 -17.69 -10.92
C TYR A 39 -9.03 -16.28 -11.42
N ALA A 40 -9.74 -15.76 -12.42
CA ALA A 40 -9.56 -14.37 -12.87
C ALA A 40 -9.76 -13.38 -11.71
N ALA A 41 -10.80 -13.58 -10.88
CA ALA A 41 -11.03 -12.75 -9.70
C ALA A 41 -9.90 -12.87 -8.67
N LEU A 42 -9.38 -14.07 -8.41
CA LEU A 42 -8.22 -14.26 -7.52
C LEU A 42 -7.00 -13.48 -8.01
N VAL A 43 -6.67 -13.61 -9.29
CA VAL A 43 -5.48 -12.97 -9.89
C VAL A 43 -5.63 -11.45 -9.89
N LEU A 44 -6.79 -10.93 -10.31
CA LEU A 44 -7.06 -9.49 -10.29
C LEU A 44 -7.15 -8.94 -8.86
N GLY A 45 -7.69 -9.69 -7.91
CA GLY A 45 -7.73 -9.34 -6.50
C GLY A 45 -6.32 -9.21 -5.92
N ARG A 46 -5.43 -10.18 -6.19
CA ARG A 46 -4.02 -10.10 -5.79
C ARG A 46 -3.30 -8.91 -6.41
N LEU A 47 -3.51 -8.66 -7.70
CA LEU A 47 -2.96 -7.49 -8.39
C LEU A 47 -3.43 -6.18 -7.74
N ALA A 48 -4.73 -6.06 -7.45
CA ALA A 48 -5.29 -4.89 -6.78
C ALA A 48 -4.65 -4.67 -5.40
N GLY A 49 -4.48 -5.73 -4.60
CA GLY A 49 -3.79 -5.68 -3.32
C GLY A 49 -2.33 -5.23 -3.43
N ILE A 50 -1.58 -5.78 -4.40
CA ILE A 50 -0.19 -5.40 -4.66
C ILE A 50 -0.09 -3.93 -5.09
N ILE A 51 -0.93 -3.49 -6.03
CA ILE A 51 -0.96 -2.10 -6.51
C ILE A 51 -1.34 -1.15 -5.36
N ALA A 52 -2.32 -1.51 -4.54
CA ALA A 52 -2.71 -0.73 -3.38
C ALA A 52 -1.55 -0.58 -2.38
N ALA A 53 -0.89 -1.67 -2.01
CA ALA A 53 0.24 -1.66 -1.09
C ALA A 53 1.44 -0.86 -1.63
N LEU A 54 1.82 -1.07 -2.89
CA LEU A 54 2.85 -0.27 -3.57
C LEU A 54 2.47 1.21 -3.61
N GLY A 55 1.20 1.51 -3.86
CA GLY A 55 0.68 2.86 -3.82
C GLY A 55 0.83 3.51 -2.46
N VAL A 56 0.37 2.85 -1.39
CA VAL A 56 0.47 3.36 -0.01
C VAL A 56 1.93 3.56 0.40
N MET A 57 2.81 2.59 0.13
CA MET A 57 4.25 2.71 0.40
C MET A 57 4.88 3.88 -0.36
N GLY A 58 4.55 4.02 -1.65
CA GLY A 58 5.01 5.14 -2.47
C GLY A 58 4.54 6.49 -1.93
N GLN A 59 3.30 6.59 -1.46
CA GLN A 59 2.78 7.80 -0.82
C GLN A 59 3.57 8.18 0.43
N LEU A 60 3.86 7.21 1.29
CA LEU A 60 4.66 7.44 2.50
C LEU A 60 6.09 7.89 2.17
N LEU A 61 6.72 7.27 1.17
CA LEU A 61 8.05 7.67 0.71
C LEU A 61 8.05 9.10 0.16
N VAL A 62 7.16 9.43 -0.77
CA VAL A 62 7.10 10.78 -1.36
C VAL A 62 6.80 11.83 -0.29
N MET A 63 5.96 11.51 0.69
CA MET A 63 5.65 12.40 1.81
C MET A 63 6.68 12.37 2.94
N SER A 64 7.65 11.45 2.95
CA SER A 64 8.74 11.42 3.95
C SER A 64 9.65 12.65 3.84
N ARG A 65 9.66 13.32 2.68
CA ARG A 65 10.56 14.44 2.33
C ARG A 65 12.04 14.07 2.50
N ALA A 66 12.36 12.82 2.21
CA ALA A 66 13.74 12.36 2.24
C ALA A 66 14.65 13.20 1.34
N SER A 67 15.86 13.51 1.79
CA SER A 67 16.82 14.36 1.04
C SER A 67 17.26 13.75 -0.29
N TRP A 68 17.13 12.43 -0.47
CA TRP A 68 17.38 11.79 -1.75
C TRP A 68 16.26 12.00 -2.77
N LEU A 69 15.09 12.49 -2.35
CA LEU A 69 14.00 12.91 -3.25
C LEU A 69 14.22 14.29 -3.87
N GLU A 70 15.21 15.06 -3.40
CA GLU A 70 15.52 16.41 -3.90
C GLU A 70 15.50 16.55 -5.43
N PRO A 71 16.07 15.61 -6.23
CA PRO A 71 16.01 15.70 -7.69
C PRO A 71 14.59 15.63 -8.28
N LEU A 72 13.62 15.05 -7.57
CA LEU A 72 12.21 15.00 -7.96
C LEU A 72 11.39 16.17 -7.38
N THR A 73 11.90 16.83 -6.34
CA THR A 73 11.13 17.78 -5.52
C THR A 73 11.28 19.23 -5.96
N GLY A 74 11.43 19.51 -7.26
CA GLY A 74 11.51 20.87 -7.82
C GLY A 74 10.27 21.75 -7.58
N GLY A 75 9.94 22.05 -6.31
CA GLY A 75 8.88 22.92 -5.83
C GLY A 75 7.53 22.25 -5.53
N ALA A 76 6.95 21.48 -6.47
CA ALA A 76 5.51 21.13 -6.39
C ALA A 76 5.09 19.73 -6.85
N LEU A 77 5.97 18.95 -7.50
CA LEU A 77 5.62 17.61 -8.01
C LEU A 77 5.14 16.63 -6.93
N PRO A 78 5.83 16.48 -5.77
CA PRO A 78 5.47 15.49 -4.74
C PRO A 78 4.02 15.59 -4.25
N VAL A 79 3.53 16.82 -4.07
CA VAL A 79 2.17 17.07 -3.56
C VAL A 79 1.10 16.77 -4.62
N LYS A 80 1.34 17.15 -5.88
CA LYS A 80 0.41 16.84 -6.98
C LYS A 80 0.30 15.33 -7.19
N TRP A 81 1.41 14.60 -7.12
CA TRP A 81 1.42 13.14 -7.18
C TRP A 81 0.70 12.52 -5.99
N HIS A 82 0.89 13.07 -4.78
CA HIS A 82 0.17 12.62 -3.60
C HIS A 82 -1.34 12.72 -3.77
N HIS A 83 -1.84 13.86 -4.26
CA HIS A 83 -3.27 14.04 -4.50
C HIS A 83 -3.81 13.08 -5.56
N ARG A 84 -3.12 12.95 -6.71
CA ARG A 84 -3.59 12.10 -7.82
C ARG A 84 -3.61 10.63 -7.43
N ALA A 85 -2.51 10.11 -6.91
CA ALA A 85 -2.45 8.70 -6.52
C ALA A 85 -3.29 8.43 -5.27
N GLY A 86 -3.49 9.41 -4.38
CA GLY A 86 -4.46 9.33 -3.27
C GLY A 86 -5.91 9.16 -3.71
N LEU A 87 -6.25 9.41 -4.97
CA LEU A 87 -7.58 9.12 -5.54
C LEU A 87 -7.65 7.74 -6.23
N VAL A 88 -6.52 7.19 -6.67
CA VAL A 88 -6.47 5.91 -7.41
C VAL A 88 -6.25 4.73 -6.48
N ILE A 89 -5.36 4.86 -5.49
CA ILE A 89 -5.04 3.81 -4.51
C ILE A 89 -6.29 3.27 -3.79
N PRO A 90 -7.24 4.12 -3.34
CA PRO A 90 -8.46 3.66 -2.68
C PRO A 90 -9.33 2.78 -3.56
N LEU A 91 -9.31 2.98 -4.89
CA LEU A 91 -10.08 2.14 -5.81
C LEU A 91 -9.51 0.72 -5.82
N ALA A 92 -8.18 0.59 -5.83
CA ALA A 92 -7.51 -0.71 -5.75
C ALA A 92 -7.77 -1.39 -4.40
N LEU A 93 -7.76 -0.62 -3.29
CA LEU A 93 -8.15 -1.13 -1.97
C LEU A 93 -9.59 -1.65 -1.98
N LEU A 94 -10.56 -0.84 -2.41
CA LEU A 94 -11.97 -1.21 -2.40
C LEU A 94 -12.31 -2.38 -3.34
N VAL A 95 -11.55 -2.55 -4.43
CA VAL A 95 -11.74 -3.66 -5.38
C VAL A 95 -11.12 -4.96 -4.86
N HIS A 96 -10.07 -4.89 -4.04
CA HIS A 96 -9.33 -6.07 -3.60
C HIS A 96 -10.18 -7.07 -2.78
N PRO A 97 -10.78 -6.71 -1.62
CA PRO A 97 -11.54 -7.66 -0.81
C PRO A 97 -12.70 -8.32 -1.56
N PRO A 98 -13.56 -7.58 -2.31
CA PRO A 98 -14.66 -8.21 -3.06
C PRO A 98 -14.19 -9.26 -4.07
N LEU A 99 -13.06 -9.04 -4.75
CA LEU A 99 -12.52 -10.03 -5.69
C LEU A 99 -12.00 -11.30 -4.98
N ILE A 100 -11.33 -11.14 -3.83
CA ILE A 100 -10.87 -12.28 -3.03
C ILE A 100 -12.05 -13.03 -2.41
N VAL A 101 -13.06 -12.33 -1.93
CA VAL A 101 -14.30 -12.92 -1.39
C VAL A 101 -15.04 -13.68 -2.48
N TRP A 102 -15.13 -13.13 -3.70
CA TRP A 102 -15.76 -13.82 -4.83
C TRP A 102 -15.07 -15.15 -5.14
N PHE A 103 -13.74 -15.16 -5.22
CA PHE A 103 -12.99 -16.40 -5.40
C PHE A 103 -13.31 -17.42 -4.30
N ASN A 104 -13.21 -17.03 -3.03
CA ASN A 104 -13.47 -17.93 -1.91
C ASN A 104 -14.94 -18.40 -1.84
N SER A 105 -15.89 -17.56 -2.26
CA SER A 105 -17.31 -17.90 -2.35
C SER A 105 -17.54 -19.02 -3.37
N VAL A 106 -16.95 -18.90 -4.55
CA VAL A 106 -17.02 -19.97 -5.57
C VAL A 106 -16.32 -21.24 -5.09
N GLN A 107 -15.14 -21.14 -4.48
CA GLN A 107 -14.39 -22.31 -4.00
C GLN A 107 -15.09 -23.06 -2.87
N SER A 108 -15.79 -22.36 -1.98
CA SER A 108 -16.49 -22.96 -0.84
C SER A 108 -17.94 -23.33 -1.13
N GLY A 109 -18.52 -22.84 -2.23
CA GLY A 109 -19.96 -22.95 -2.50
C GLY A 109 -20.84 -22.08 -1.59
N THR A 110 -20.25 -21.18 -0.80
CA THR A 110 -20.95 -20.30 0.14
C THR A 110 -21.42 -19.03 -0.58
N PRO A 111 -22.66 -18.52 -0.35
CA PRO A 111 -23.10 -17.25 -0.93
C PRO A 111 -22.15 -16.09 -0.62
N PHE A 112 -21.95 -15.18 -1.58
CA PHE A 112 -20.96 -14.09 -1.49
C PHE A 112 -21.01 -13.32 -0.18
N MET A 113 -22.20 -12.90 0.28
CA MET A 113 -22.31 -12.05 1.46
C MET A 113 -22.05 -12.83 2.76
N GLU A 114 -22.40 -14.11 2.79
CA GLU A 114 -22.06 -15.00 3.90
C GLU A 114 -20.55 -15.25 3.94
N GLN A 115 -19.91 -15.50 2.79
CA GLN A 115 -18.46 -15.61 2.70
C GLN A 115 -17.75 -14.31 3.12
N TYR A 116 -18.28 -13.15 2.72
CA TYR A 116 -17.73 -11.84 3.09
C TYR A 116 -17.71 -11.67 4.62
N LEU A 117 -18.85 -11.93 5.27
CA LEU A 117 -18.97 -11.83 6.72
C LEU A 117 -18.14 -12.89 7.45
N ASN A 118 -18.05 -14.10 6.89
CA ASN A 118 -17.21 -15.17 7.42
C ASN A 118 -15.73 -14.78 7.44
N MET A 119 -15.23 -14.22 6.34
CA MET A 119 -13.82 -13.80 6.22
C MET A 119 -13.43 -12.70 7.22
N LEU A 120 -14.37 -11.87 7.68
CA LEU A 120 -14.11 -10.90 8.75
C LEU A 120 -13.78 -11.53 10.10
N ASN A 121 -13.97 -12.85 10.25
CA ASN A 121 -13.58 -13.61 11.45
C ASN A 121 -12.26 -14.37 11.28
N TRP A 122 -11.62 -14.31 10.10
CA TRP A 122 -10.30 -14.91 9.91
C TRP A 122 -9.26 -14.08 10.64
N ASP A 123 -8.19 -14.72 11.12
CA ASP A 123 -7.08 -14.03 11.76
C ASP A 123 -6.54 -12.91 10.86
N ASP A 124 -6.06 -11.81 11.44
CA ASP A 124 -5.55 -10.60 10.77
C ASP A 124 -6.48 -9.85 9.77
N ILE A 125 -7.58 -10.44 9.29
CA ILE A 125 -8.55 -9.79 8.39
C ILE A 125 -9.33 -8.66 9.10
N PRO A 126 -9.83 -8.79 10.34
CA PRO A 126 -10.47 -7.66 11.02
C PRO A 126 -9.54 -6.45 11.17
N ALA A 127 -8.25 -6.69 11.46
CA ALA A 127 -7.25 -5.64 11.52
C ALA A 127 -7.06 -5.00 10.13
N ALA A 128 -6.91 -5.81 9.08
CA ALA A 128 -6.78 -5.33 7.71
C ALA A 128 -7.99 -4.49 7.26
N ALA A 129 -9.22 -4.94 7.54
CA ALA A 129 -10.45 -4.24 7.23
C ALA A 129 -10.55 -2.91 8.00
N GLY A 130 -10.17 -2.88 9.29
CA GLY A 130 -10.05 -1.65 10.05
C GLY A 130 -9.01 -0.70 9.45
N GLY A 131 -7.88 -1.23 8.98
CA GLY A 131 -6.83 -0.46 8.34
C GLY A 131 -7.24 0.13 6.99
N GLU A 132 -7.93 -0.65 6.16
CA GLU A 132 -8.58 -0.18 4.94
C GLU A 132 -9.56 0.94 5.26
N GLY A 133 -10.46 0.74 6.23
CA GLY A 133 -11.43 1.75 6.67
C GLY A 133 -10.77 3.07 7.08
N LEU A 134 -9.67 3.03 7.83
CA LEU A 134 -8.91 4.23 8.19
C LEU A 134 -8.33 4.95 6.95
N ILE A 135 -7.78 4.22 6.00
CA ILE A 135 -7.21 4.79 4.77
C ILE A 135 -8.31 5.42 3.90
N ILE A 136 -9.42 4.71 3.71
CA ILE A 136 -10.57 5.21 2.94
C ILE A 136 -11.15 6.46 3.62
N ALA A 137 -11.36 6.44 4.93
CA ALA A 137 -11.85 7.59 5.68
C ALA A 137 -10.90 8.80 5.54
N ALA A 138 -9.59 8.59 5.65
CA ALA A 138 -8.60 9.66 5.48
C ALA A 138 -8.67 10.29 4.08
N VAL A 139 -8.88 9.49 3.03
CA VAL A 139 -9.05 10.00 1.66
C VAL A 139 -10.35 10.76 1.51
N LEU A 140 -11.47 10.19 1.95
CA LEU A 140 -12.79 10.85 1.86
C LEU A 140 -12.75 12.21 2.55
N LEU A 141 -12.21 12.28 3.78
CA LEU A 141 -12.07 13.52 4.54
C LEU A 141 -11.05 14.50 3.92
N SER A 142 -10.22 14.04 2.98
CA SER A 142 -9.28 14.88 2.21
C SER A 142 -9.88 15.40 0.90
N LEU A 143 -11.05 14.93 0.48
CA LEU A 143 -11.74 15.45 -0.70
C LEU A 143 -12.18 16.91 -0.49
N PRO A 144 -12.13 17.79 -1.51
CA PRO A 144 -12.38 19.23 -1.34
C PRO A 144 -13.69 19.56 -0.60
N LEU A 145 -14.76 18.81 -0.89
CA LEU A 145 -16.08 18.99 -0.28
C LEU A 145 -16.07 18.78 1.23
N LEU A 146 -15.42 17.71 1.71
CA LEU A 146 -15.35 17.38 3.13
C LEU A 146 -14.22 18.14 3.82
N ARG A 147 -13.07 18.27 3.15
CA ARG A 147 -11.90 18.97 3.65
C ARG A 147 -12.18 20.43 4.00
N SER A 148 -12.99 21.12 3.20
CA SER A 148 -13.36 22.53 3.44
C SER A 148 -14.19 22.74 4.72
N ARG A 149 -14.80 21.68 5.25
CA ARG A 149 -15.63 21.70 6.47
C ARG A 149 -14.89 21.24 7.72
N LEU A 150 -13.63 20.81 7.59
CA LEU A 150 -12.84 20.26 8.70
C LEU A 150 -11.79 21.26 9.18
N PRO A 151 -11.67 21.46 10.51
CA PRO A 151 -10.53 22.14 11.09
C PRO A 151 -9.22 21.44 10.69
N TYR A 152 -8.18 22.23 10.41
CA TYR A 152 -6.89 21.70 9.95
C TYR A 152 -6.34 20.62 10.91
N GLY A 153 -6.39 20.87 12.23
CA GLY A 153 -5.87 19.92 13.22
C GLY A 153 -6.63 18.59 13.25
N LEU A 154 -7.93 18.59 12.99
CA LEU A 154 -8.72 17.36 12.90
C LEU A 154 -8.38 16.60 11.61
N TRP A 155 -8.37 17.29 10.47
CA TRP A 155 -7.97 16.70 9.20
C TRP A 155 -6.54 16.12 9.26
N GLN A 156 -5.62 16.82 9.92
CA GLN A 156 -4.25 16.33 10.09
C GLN A 156 -4.23 15.02 10.88
N LYS A 157 -4.96 14.93 12.00
CA LYS A 157 -5.04 13.70 12.81
C LYS A 157 -5.66 12.54 12.03
N THR A 158 -6.76 12.78 11.32
CA THR A 158 -7.41 11.73 10.51
C THR A 158 -6.52 11.28 9.37
N HIS A 159 -5.80 12.20 8.72
CA HIS A 159 -4.84 11.84 7.68
C HIS A 159 -3.62 11.09 8.23
N LEU A 160 -3.17 11.39 9.45
CA LEU A 160 -2.13 10.61 10.13
C LEU A 160 -2.60 9.19 10.51
N ALA A 161 -3.91 8.94 10.58
CA ALA A 161 -4.42 7.58 10.82
C ALA A 161 -4.07 6.60 9.68
N VAL A 162 -3.66 7.10 8.50
CA VAL A 162 -3.12 6.27 7.40
C VAL A 162 -1.90 5.44 7.83
N TYR A 163 -1.07 5.95 8.76
CA TYR A 163 0.05 5.17 9.31
C TYR A 163 -0.44 3.96 10.11
N ALA A 164 -1.48 4.14 10.92
CA ALA A 164 -2.12 3.03 11.64
C ALA A 164 -2.80 2.08 10.67
N GLY A 165 -3.45 2.61 9.62
CA GLY A 165 -4.08 1.79 8.59
C GLY A 165 -3.10 0.89 7.85
N LEU A 166 -1.90 1.39 7.52
CA LEU A 166 -0.83 0.55 6.98
C LEU A 166 -0.37 -0.49 8.00
N ALA A 167 -0.13 -0.11 9.25
CA ALA A 167 0.36 -1.04 10.27
C ALA A 167 -0.62 -2.22 10.49
N LEU A 168 -1.92 -1.91 10.60
CA LEU A 168 -2.98 -2.92 10.75
C LEU A 168 -3.13 -3.82 9.52
N SER A 169 -2.70 -3.36 8.34
CA SER A 169 -2.77 -4.14 7.12
C SER A 169 -1.53 -4.99 6.83
N ILE A 170 -0.50 -5.00 7.69
CA ILE A 170 0.69 -5.83 7.42
C ILE A 170 0.42 -7.32 7.72
N GLY A 171 -0.26 -7.64 8.83
CA GLY A 171 -0.49 -9.03 9.26
C GLY A 171 -1.12 -9.90 8.17
N HIS A 172 -2.25 -9.45 7.62
CA HIS A 172 -2.96 -10.22 6.59
C HIS A 172 -2.14 -10.45 5.31
N GLN A 173 -1.18 -9.57 4.98
CA GLN A 173 -0.30 -9.78 3.84
C GLN A 173 0.65 -10.94 4.10
N LEU A 174 1.18 -11.03 5.32
CA LEU A 174 2.12 -12.09 5.71
C LEU A 174 1.42 -13.45 5.81
N GLU A 175 0.19 -13.46 6.32
CA GLU A 175 -0.59 -14.68 6.51
C GLU A 175 -1.27 -15.15 5.22
N PHE A 176 -2.04 -14.28 4.55
CA PHE A 176 -2.88 -14.64 3.40
C PHE A 176 -2.29 -14.24 2.05
N GLY A 177 -1.16 -13.53 2.02
CA GLY A 177 -0.50 -13.16 0.77
C GLY A 177 0.07 -14.39 0.08
N GLY A 178 -0.66 -14.99 -0.87
CA GLY A 178 -0.23 -16.22 -1.54
C GLY A 178 1.13 -16.15 -2.25
N ASP A 179 1.59 -14.96 -2.66
CA ASP A 179 2.96 -14.77 -3.20
C ASP A 179 4.03 -14.73 -2.10
N LEU A 180 3.65 -14.40 -0.87
CA LEU A 180 4.52 -14.36 0.31
C LEU A 180 4.60 -15.74 0.99
N SER A 181 3.45 -16.40 1.18
CA SER A 181 3.35 -17.68 1.89
C SER A 181 3.46 -18.91 0.97
N GLY A 182 3.18 -18.78 -0.33
CA GLY A 182 3.10 -19.89 -1.29
C GLY A 182 4.41 -20.37 -1.90
N GLY A 183 5.56 -20.09 -1.28
CA GLY A 183 6.86 -20.64 -1.72
C GLY A 183 7.56 -19.89 -2.86
N ASN A 184 7.29 -18.58 -3.03
CA ASN A 184 8.07 -17.71 -3.91
C ASN A 184 9.08 -16.87 -3.09
N PRO A 185 10.26 -17.43 -2.73
CA PRO A 185 11.23 -16.74 -1.89
C PRO A 185 11.75 -15.45 -2.53
N GLY A 186 11.76 -15.38 -3.87
CA GLY A 186 12.14 -14.17 -4.61
C GLY A 186 11.15 -13.04 -4.39
N PHE A 187 9.84 -13.32 -4.49
CA PHE A 187 8.81 -12.32 -4.21
C PHE A 187 8.87 -11.87 -2.75
N ALA A 188 8.96 -12.81 -1.80
CA ALA A 188 9.02 -12.49 -0.38
C ALA A 188 10.21 -11.57 -0.04
N LEU A 189 11.40 -11.87 -0.57
CA LEU A 189 12.58 -11.04 -0.38
C LEU A 189 12.38 -9.61 -0.92
N VAL A 190 11.85 -9.48 -2.13
CA VAL A 190 11.57 -8.17 -2.74
C VAL A 190 10.52 -7.40 -1.93
N TRP A 191 9.48 -8.08 -1.46
CA TRP A 191 8.41 -7.48 -0.68
C TRP A 191 8.89 -6.99 0.70
N TYR A 192 9.68 -7.80 1.41
CA TYR A 192 10.30 -7.39 2.66
C TYR A 192 11.28 -6.23 2.46
N ALA A 193 12.02 -6.21 1.35
CA ALA A 193 12.88 -5.08 1.01
C ALA A 193 12.07 -3.79 0.76
N LEU A 194 10.91 -3.88 0.09
CA LEU A 194 9.99 -2.74 -0.10
C LEU A 194 9.46 -2.20 1.24
N LEU A 195 8.98 -3.10 2.10
CA LEU A 195 8.46 -2.77 3.43
C LEU A 195 9.56 -2.13 4.30
N ALA A 196 10.73 -2.76 4.36
CA ALA A 196 11.86 -2.27 5.14
C ALA A 196 12.37 -0.92 4.62
N PHE A 197 12.55 -0.78 3.30
CA PHE A 197 12.96 0.48 2.69
C PHE A 197 11.98 1.61 3.01
N THR A 198 10.67 1.34 2.91
CA THR A 198 9.62 2.31 3.23
C THR A 198 9.63 2.69 4.71
N ALA A 199 9.65 1.69 5.59
CA ALA A 199 9.63 1.89 7.04
C ALA A 199 10.87 2.64 7.55
N VAL A 200 12.07 2.26 7.08
CA VAL A 200 13.33 2.93 7.46
C VAL A 200 13.32 4.39 7.01
N ASN A 201 12.91 4.68 5.77
CA ASN A 201 12.84 6.05 5.29
C ASN A 201 11.79 6.87 6.04
N ALA A 202 10.59 6.32 6.27
CA ALA A 202 9.56 6.99 7.04
C ALA A 202 10.04 7.29 8.47
N ALA A 203 10.61 6.31 9.17
CA ALA A 203 11.12 6.48 10.53
C ALA A 203 12.28 7.48 10.59
N TRP A 204 13.28 7.35 9.71
CA TRP A 204 14.45 8.22 9.71
C TRP A 204 14.07 9.67 9.42
N PHE A 205 13.40 9.94 8.31
CA PHE A 205 13.16 11.29 7.83
C PHE A 205 12.00 12.00 8.56
N ARG A 206 11.01 11.28 9.09
CA ARG A 206 9.89 11.87 9.83
C ARG A 206 10.11 11.93 11.34
N LEU A 207 10.84 10.97 11.90
CA LEU A 207 10.96 10.83 13.36
C LEU A 207 12.38 11.16 13.83
N VAL A 208 13.40 10.50 13.28
CA VAL A 208 14.76 10.60 13.85
C VAL A 208 15.44 11.91 13.47
N GLN A 209 15.59 12.19 12.17
CA GLN A 209 16.34 13.33 11.67
C GLN A 209 15.85 14.70 12.21
N PRO A 210 14.54 14.99 12.29
CA PRO A 210 14.07 16.27 12.83
C PRO A 210 14.48 16.48 14.29
N ARG A 211 14.56 15.41 15.08
CA ARG A 211 14.96 15.46 16.50
C ARG A 211 16.47 15.63 16.66
N LEU A 212 17.28 15.12 15.74
CA LEU A 212 18.73 15.33 15.73
C LEU A 212 19.12 16.75 15.29
N GLY A 213 18.31 17.38 14.44
CA GLY A 213 18.49 18.77 14.00
C GLY A 213 17.94 19.82 14.96
N ALA A 214 17.04 19.45 15.87
CA ALA A 214 16.55 20.29 16.94
C ALA A 214 17.59 20.37 18.06
N LYS A 215 18.59 21.25 17.92
CA LYS A 215 19.34 21.73 19.08
C LYS A 215 18.42 22.64 19.90
N ALA A 216 18.41 22.41 21.22
CA ALA A 216 17.79 23.27 22.23
C ALA A 216 18.30 24.71 22.16
#